data_AF-A0A438ESK0-F1
#
_entry.id   AF-A0A438ESK0-F1
#
_cell.length_a   1.000
_cell.length_b   1.000
_cell.length_c   1.000
_cell.angle_alpha   90.00
_cell.angle_beta   90.00
_cell.angle_gamma   90.00
#
_symmetry.space_group_name_H-M   'P 1'
#
loop_
_entity.id
_entity.type
_entity.pdbx_description
1 polymer ?
#
loop_
_entity_poly.entity_id
_entity_poly.type
_entity_poly.pdbx_seq_one_letter_code
_entity_poly.pdbx_strand_id
1 'polypeptide(L)'
;MCFQSGVCFDFVGIEARGFIFGPPIALAIGAKFVPLRKPRKLPGEVISEEYILEYGRDCLEMHVGAVEPGDRALVVDDLIATGGTLCAAMNLLAKLYSSEYILPIEKLSGVAEEEA
;
A
#
# COMPACT_ATOMS: atom_id res chain seq x y z
N MET A 1 11.05 -14.36 -1.07
CA MET A 1 11.40 -15.15 -2.26
C MET A 1 11.35 -14.22 -3.45
N CYS A 2 12.41 -14.17 -4.24
CA CYS A 2 12.54 -13.29 -5.41
C CYS A 2 11.87 -13.98 -6.61
N PHE A 3 10.80 -13.42 -7.17
CA PHE A 3 10.20 -13.93 -8.40
C PHE A 3 11.19 -13.72 -9.58
N GLN A 4 11.02 -14.49 -10.65
CA GLN A 4 11.94 -14.76 -11.78
C GLN A 4 12.65 -13.56 -12.49
N SER A 5 12.44 -12.31 -12.06
CA SER A 5 13.03 -11.09 -12.62
C SER A 5 14.03 -10.37 -11.69
N GLY A 6 14.32 -10.89 -10.49
CA GLY A 6 15.27 -10.26 -9.55
C GLY A 6 14.72 -9.01 -8.84
N VAL A 7 13.40 -8.81 -8.91
CA VAL A 7 12.70 -7.68 -8.32
C VAL A 7 11.81 -8.16 -7.16
N CYS A 8 12.10 -7.72 -5.94
CA CYS A 8 11.22 -7.92 -4.78
C CYS A 8 10.37 -6.67 -4.58
N PHE A 9 9.06 -6.86 -4.38
CA PHE A 9 8.13 -5.79 -4.03
C PHE A 9 7.59 -6.01 -2.62
N ASP A 10 7.46 -4.93 -1.84
CA ASP A 10 6.75 -4.92 -0.57
C ASP A 10 5.29 -4.54 -0.82
N PHE A 11 4.37 -5.33 -0.28
CA PHE A 11 2.94 -5.12 -0.45
C PHE A 11 2.42 -4.22 0.66
N VAL A 12 2.00 -3.01 0.30
CA VAL A 12 1.49 -2.01 1.22
C VAL A 12 -0.03 -1.99 1.13
N GLY A 13 -0.72 -2.48 2.15
CA GLY A 13 -2.18 -2.49 2.18
C GLY A 13 -2.74 -1.27 2.92
N ILE A 14 -3.84 -0.70 2.44
CA ILE A 14 -4.63 0.29 3.20
C ILE A 14 -5.75 -0.44 3.96
N GLU A 15 -5.91 -0.14 5.25
CA GLU A 15 -6.96 -0.80 6.05
C GLU A 15 -8.38 -0.42 5.58
N ALA A 16 -9.39 -1.26 5.80
CA ALA A 16 -9.30 -2.68 6.19
C ALA A 16 -9.42 -3.60 4.98
N ARG A 17 -10.05 -3.14 3.90
CA ARG A 17 -10.39 -3.97 2.74
C ARG A 17 -9.18 -4.30 1.87
N GLY A 18 -8.20 -3.40 1.77
CA GLY A 18 -6.90 -3.72 1.17
C GLY A 18 -6.20 -4.92 1.83
N PHE A 19 -6.51 -5.23 3.09
CA PHE A 19 -5.94 -6.38 3.81
C PHE A 19 -6.58 -7.72 3.42
N ILE A 20 -7.69 -7.72 2.70
CA ILE A 20 -8.30 -8.96 2.22
C ILE A 20 -7.42 -9.59 1.14
N PHE A 21 -6.70 -8.77 0.37
CA PHE A 21 -5.94 -9.20 -0.79
C PHE A 21 -4.43 -9.05 -0.62
N GLY A 22 -3.96 -8.00 0.04
CA GLY A 22 -2.53 -7.75 0.23
C GLY A 22 -1.76 -8.90 0.89
N PRO A 23 -2.14 -9.36 2.09
CA PRO A 23 -1.42 -10.43 2.79
C PRO A 23 -1.42 -11.78 2.06
N PRO A 24 -2.54 -12.29 1.49
CA PRO A 24 -2.51 -13.52 0.71
C PRO A 24 -1.59 -13.43 -0.52
N ILE A 25 -1.57 -12.30 -1.24
CA ILE A 25 -0.71 -12.11 -2.40
C ILE A 25 0.76 -12.04 -1.97
N ALA A 26 1.07 -11.25 -0.95
CA ALA A 26 2.42 -11.15 -0.39
C ALA A 26 2.94 -12.52 0.04
N LEU A 27 2.10 -13.31 0.71
CA LEU A 27 2.43 -14.68 1.11
C LEU A 27 2.69 -15.58 -0.09
N ALA A 28 1.84 -15.54 -1.12
CA ALA A 28 1.94 -16.39 -2.30
C ALA A 28 3.25 -16.18 -3.09
N ILE A 29 3.79 -14.96 -3.09
CA ILE A 29 5.06 -14.65 -3.77
C ILE A 29 6.25 -14.57 -2.81
N GLY A 30 6.03 -14.75 -1.50
CA GLY A 30 7.05 -14.64 -0.46
C GLY A 30 7.63 -13.22 -0.32
N ALA A 31 6.78 -12.20 -0.46
CA ALA A 31 7.06 -10.80 -0.21
C ALA A 31 6.64 -10.37 1.19
N LYS A 32 7.11 -9.19 1.62
CA LYS A 32 6.67 -8.57 2.87
C LYS A 32 5.30 -7.93 2.68
N PHE A 33 4.48 -7.97 3.73
CA PHE A 33 3.25 -7.19 3.80
C PHE A 33 3.37 -6.08 4.85
N VAL A 34 2.98 -4.87 4.49
CA VAL A 34 3.09 -3.65 5.29
C VAL A 34 1.70 -3.05 5.45
N PRO A 35 1.13 -3.05 6.67
CA PRO A 35 -0.19 -2.49 6.91
C PRO A 35 -0.12 -0.98 7.12
N LEU A 36 -0.94 -0.23 6.39
CA LEU A 36 -1.28 1.16 6.68
C LEU A 36 -2.61 1.23 7.40
N ARG A 37 -2.66 1.87 8.57
CA ARG A 37 -3.85 1.86 9.44
C ARG A 37 -4.21 3.24 9.94
N LYS A 38 -5.44 3.41 10.43
CA LYS A 38 -5.83 4.62 11.15
C LYS A 38 -5.10 4.75 12.49
N PRO A 39 -5.09 5.96 13.08
CA PRO A 39 -4.34 6.22 14.29
C PRO A 39 -4.62 5.27 15.45
N ARG A 40 -3.56 4.93 16.19
CA ARG A 40 -3.60 4.10 17.41
C ARG A 40 -3.96 2.63 17.16
N LYS A 41 -3.81 2.15 15.92
CA LYS A 41 -4.03 0.73 15.56
C LYS A 41 -2.74 -0.08 15.41
N LEU A 42 -1.60 0.59 15.28
CA LEU A 42 -0.28 -0.01 15.13
C LEU A 42 0.51 0.12 16.46
N PRO A 43 1.17 -0.95 16.94
CA PRO A 43 1.93 -0.92 18.20
C PRO A 43 3.37 -0.43 18.03
N GLY A 44 3.82 0.54 18.84
CA GLY A 44 5.20 1.04 18.78
C GLY A 44 5.31 2.32 17.98
N GLU A 45 6.49 2.59 17.39
CA GLU A 45 6.75 3.84 16.67
C GLU A 45 6.15 3.83 15.26
N VAL A 46 5.54 4.95 14.89
CA VAL A 46 4.84 5.13 13.62
C VAL A 46 5.12 6.52 13.04
N ILE A 47 5.08 6.61 11.71
CA ILE A 47 4.93 7.87 10.99
C ILE A 47 3.48 8.01 10.52
N SER A 48 2.99 9.24 10.47
CA SER A 48 1.61 9.57 10.14
C SER A 48 1.51 10.54 8.97
N GLU A 49 0.41 10.46 8.24
CA GLU A 49 0.04 11.41 7.19
C GLU A 49 -1.44 11.75 7.29
N GLU A 50 -1.76 13.04 7.36
CA GLU A 50 -3.13 13.52 7.33
C GLU A 50 -3.60 13.73 5.88
N TYR A 51 -4.87 13.44 5.62
CA TYR A 51 -5.50 13.70 4.34
C TYR A 51 -6.91 14.27 4.52
N ILE A 52 -7.36 15.01 3.51
CA ILE A 52 -8.61 15.75 3.54
C ILE A 52 -9.73 14.87 2.98
N LEU A 53 -10.86 14.86 3.68
CA LEU A 53 -12.11 14.26 3.23
C LEU A 53 -13.08 15.37 2.78
N GLU A 54 -14.22 14.99 2.19
CA GLU A 54 -15.28 15.95 1.85
C GLU A 54 -15.75 16.72 3.10
N TYR A 55 -15.84 16.02 4.25
CA TYR A 55 -16.18 16.61 5.53
C TYR A 55 -15.13 16.20 6.58
N GLY A 56 -14.04 16.95 6.64
CA GLY A 56 -13.04 16.84 7.70
C GLY A 56 -11.70 16.31 7.22
N ARG A 57 -10.97 15.68 8.13
CA ARG A 57 -9.65 15.10 7.90
C ARG A 57 -9.58 13.73 8.55
N ASP A 58 -8.79 12.86 7.97
CA ASP A 58 -8.43 11.58 8.56
C ASP A 58 -6.92 11.40 8.44
N CYS A 59 -6.40 10.35 9.05
CA CYS A 59 -4.96 10.11 9.13
C CYS A 59 -4.64 8.65 8.88
N LEU A 60 -3.48 8.42 8.29
CA LEU A 60 -2.93 7.10 8.01
C LEU A 60 -1.57 6.97 8.70
N GLU A 61 -1.32 5.83 9.32
CA GLU A 61 -0.08 5.50 10.04
C GLU A 61 0.62 4.28 9.42
N MET A 62 1.96 4.31 9.46
CA MET A 62 2.85 3.21 9.08
C MET A 62 3.95 3.06 10.13
N HIS A 63 4.38 1.82 10.40
CA HIS A 63 5.53 1.58 11.27
C HIS A 63 6.83 2.17 10.71
N VAL A 64 7.64 2.76 11.59
CA VAL A 64 9.00 3.18 11.24
C VAL A 64 9.83 1.95 10.89
N GLY A 65 10.55 1.99 9.76
CA GLY A 65 11.33 0.85 9.27
C GLY A 65 10.49 -0.30 8.72
N ALA A 66 9.17 -0.13 8.58
CA ALA A 66 8.33 -1.14 7.93
C ALA A 66 8.64 -1.30 6.45
N VAL A 67 9.37 -0.38 5.85
CA VAL A 67 9.87 -0.42 4.48
C VAL A 67 11.27 0.23 4.53
N GLU A 68 12.27 -0.35 3.86
CA GLU A 68 13.67 0.13 3.87
C GLU A 68 14.09 0.78 2.54
N PRO A 69 15.03 1.75 2.53
CA PRO A 69 15.53 2.37 1.30
C PRO A 69 16.03 1.35 0.28
N GLY A 70 15.55 1.45 -0.97
CA GLY A 70 15.84 0.49 -2.04
C GLY A 70 14.75 -0.56 -2.25
N ASP A 71 13.83 -0.72 -1.30
CA ASP A 71 12.61 -1.51 -1.51
C ASP A 71 11.71 -0.85 -2.56
N ARG A 72 10.99 -1.68 -3.32
CA ARG A 72 9.92 -1.23 -4.19
C ARG A 72 8.60 -1.55 -3.53
N ALA A 73 7.79 -0.54 -3.25
CA ALA A 73 6.49 -0.73 -2.64
C ALA A 73 5.38 -0.82 -3.70
N LEU A 74 4.43 -1.72 -3.47
CA LEU A 74 3.19 -1.83 -4.21
C LEU A 74 2.00 -1.54 -3.28
N VAL A 75 1.32 -0.43 -3.51
CA VAL A 75 0.11 -0.10 -2.74
C VAL A 75 -1.09 -0.85 -3.30
N VAL A 76 -1.80 -1.55 -2.42
CA VAL A 76 -2.98 -2.37 -2.74
C VAL A 76 -4.18 -1.86 -1.94
N ASP A 77 -5.25 -1.56 -2.66
CA ASP A 77 -6.54 -1.19 -2.09
C ASP A 77 -7.66 -1.81 -2.94
N ASP A 78 -8.84 -2.00 -2.34
CA ASP A 78 -9.95 -2.65 -3.03
C ASP A 78 -10.56 -1.79 -4.13
N LEU A 79 -10.68 -0.50 -3.89
CA LEU A 79 -11.19 0.47 -4.85
C LEU A 79 -10.59 1.85 -4.59
N ILE A 80 -10.16 2.52 -5.66
CA ILE A 80 -9.68 3.91 -5.60
C ILE A 80 -10.87 4.83 -5.90
N ALA A 81 -11.32 5.61 -4.92
CA ALA A 81 -12.43 6.55 -5.08
C ALA A 81 -11.92 7.96 -5.46
N THR A 82 -11.66 8.82 -4.46
CA THR A 82 -11.10 10.16 -4.67
C THR A 82 -9.57 10.17 -4.74
N GLY A 83 -8.93 9.04 -4.38
CA GLY A 83 -7.48 8.92 -4.26
C GLY A 83 -6.88 9.55 -2.99
N GLY A 84 -7.68 10.16 -2.11
CA GLY A 84 -7.15 10.83 -0.91
C GLY A 84 -6.31 9.92 0.00
N THR A 85 -6.82 8.72 0.30
CA THR A 85 -6.11 7.72 1.11
C THR A 85 -4.88 7.18 0.39
N LEU A 86 -4.95 7.05 -0.94
CA LEU A 86 -3.84 6.60 -1.77
C LEU A 86 -2.71 7.64 -1.79
N CYS A 87 -3.03 8.92 -1.95
CA CYS A 87 -2.07 10.01 -1.84
C CYS A 87 -1.44 10.06 -0.44
N ALA A 88 -2.21 9.81 0.62
CA ALA A 88 -1.67 9.73 1.97
C ALA A 88 -0.67 8.56 2.12
N ALA A 89 -1.00 7.40 1.56
CA ALA A 89 -0.12 6.24 1.52
C ALA A 89 1.17 6.53 0.71
N MET A 90 1.04 7.15 -0.46
CA MET A 90 2.17 7.59 -1.28
C MET A 90 3.04 8.58 -0.52
N ASN A 91 2.47 9.58 0.14
CA ASN A 91 3.24 10.54 0.94
C ASN A 91 3.97 9.86 2.11
N LEU A 92 3.36 8.88 2.78
CA LEU A 92 4.04 8.10 3.81
C LEU A 92 5.24 7.33 3.26
N LEU A 93 5.09 6.76 2.06
CA LEU A 93 6.18 6.09 1.37
C LEU A 93 7.24 7.10 0.89
N ALA A 94 6.84 8.23 0.31
CA ALA A 94 7.73 9.28 -0.18
C ALA A 94 8.59 9.91 0.92
N LYS A 95 8.12 9.91 2.18
CA LYS A 95 8.96 10.27 3.35
C LYS A 95 10.19 9.35 3.51
N LEU A 96 10.16 8.17 2.89
CA LEU A 96 11.20 7.14 2.92
C LEU A 96 11.78 6.81 1.52
N TYR A 97 11.16 7.23 0.41
CA TYR A 97 11.44 6.76 -0.97
C TYR A 97 11.48 7.82 -2.09
N SER A 98 11.80 7.36 -3.31
CA SER A 98 11.66 8.09 -4.60
C SER A 98 10.92 7.33 -5.73
N SER A 99 10.53 6.06 -5.58
CA SER A 99 9.87 5.30 -6.68
C SER A 99 8.68 4.47 -6.21
N GLU A 100 7.54 4.65 -6.86
CA GLU A 100 6.23 4.16 -6.40
C GLU A 100 5.45 3.54 -7.56
N TYR A 101 4.72 2.46 -7.31
CA TYR A 101 3.80 1.85 -8.28
C TYR A 101 2.45 1.53 -7.61
N ILE A 102 1.36 1.88 -8.29
CA ILE A 102 -0.02 1.62 -7.84
C ILE A 102 -0.59 0.51 -8.72
N LEU A 103 -1.09 -0.56 -8.11
CA LEU A 103 -1.86 -1.58 -8.82
C LEU A 103 -3.26 -1.70 -8.22
N PRO A 104 -4.31 -1.24 -8.91
CA PRO A 104 -5.68 -1.55 -8.51
C PRO A 104 -5.92 -3.06 -8.67
N ILE A 105 -6.75 -3.63 -7.79
CA ILE A 105 -6.97 -5.10 -7.73
C ILE A 105 -7.59 -5.65 -9.02
N GLU A 106 -8.41 -4.86 -9.70
CA GLU A 106 -8.93 -5.19 -11.04
C GLU A 106 -7.85 -5.52 -12.08
N LYS A 107 -6.62 -5.00 -11.91
CA LYS A 107 -5.47 -5.30 -12.78
C LYS A 107 -4.63 -6.48 -12.31
N LEU A 108 -4.89 -7.04 -11.12
CA LEU A 108 -4.20 -8.22 -10.58
C LEU A 108 -4.84 -9.53 -11.07
N SER A 109 -6.14 -9.53 -11.38
CA SER A 109 -6.74 -10.56 -12.21
C SER A 109 -6.27 -10.36 -13.64
N GLY A 110 -5.70 -11.39 -14.28
CA GLY A 110 -5.46 -11.40 -15.73
C GLY A 110 -6.77 -11.37 -16.54
N VAL A 111 -7.57 -10.33 -16.37
CA VAL A 111 -8.64 -9.98 -17.30
C VAL A 111 -7.94 -9.29 -18.45
N ALA A 112 -7.94 -9.98 -19.60
CA ALA A 112 -7.62 -9.39 -20.88
C ALA A 112 -8.37 -8.06 -21.05
N GLU A 113 -7.76 -7.15 -21.80
CA GLU A 113 -8.45 -6.03 -22.41
C GLU A 113 -9.84 -6.46 -22.91
N GLU A 114 -10.86 -5.69 -22.59
CA GLU A 114 -11.87 -5.41 -23.59
C GLU A 114 -12.16 -3.91 -23.54
N GLU A 115 -11.80 -3.26 -24.65
CA GLU A 115 -12.15 -1.88 -24.97
C GLU A 115 -13.67 -1.67 -24.86
N ALA A 116 -14.06 -0.49 -24.41
CA ALA A 116 -15.28 0.17 -24.86
C ALA A 116 -15.04 1.68 -24.90
#